data_AF-N9RLQ6-F1
#
_entry.id   AF-N9RLQ6-F1
#
_cell.length_a   1.000
_cell.length_b   1.000
_cell.length_c   1.000
_cell.angle_alpha   90.00
_cell.angle_beta   90.00
_cell.angle_gamma   90.00
#
_symmetry.space_group_name_H-M   'P 1'
#
loop_
_entity.id
_entity.type
_entity.pdbx_description
1 polymer ?
#
loop_
_entity_poly.entity_id
_entity_poly.type
_entity_poly.pdbx_seq_one_letter_code
_entity_poly.pdbx_strand_id
1 'polypeptide(L)'
;MVVSQVIQNLDREYELFINSQSYQSYKNSDLQIKALFLRNALKAIKYPYTHLVPLGGGVYKLLNFDHFEFDINLFNTPQFSNKIAFIDWISKRLYKEIYS
;
A
#
# COMPACT_ATOMS: atom_id res chain seq x y z
N MET A 1 -5.24 18.70 5.44
CA MET A 1 -3.84 18.48 5.90
C MET A 1 -3.44 17.00 5.94
N VAL A 2 -4.30 16.08 6.40
CA VAL A 2 -3.85 14.68 6.62
C VAL A 2 -3.65 13.85 5.35
N VAL A 3 -4.50 13.98 4.33
CA VAL A 3 -4.29 13.33 3.01
C VAL A 3 -2.91 13.67 2.43
N SER A 4 -2.50 14.94 2.57
CA SER A 4 -1.21 15.43 2.11
C SER A 4 -0.04 14.72 2.78
N GLN A 5 -0.14 14.43 4.08
CA GLN A 5 0.90 13.71 4.81
C GLN A 5 0.96 12.22 4.41
N VAL A 6 -0.19 11.59 4.19
CA VAL A 6 -0.27 10.20 3.71
C VAL A 6 0.37 10.08 2.33
N ILE A 7 0.05 10.98 1.40
CA ILE A 7 0.64 11.03 0.05
C ILE A 7 2.16 11.21 0.14
N GLN A 8 2.64 12.20 0.91
CA GLN A 8 4.08 12.45 1.04
C GLN A 8 4.85 11.26 1.60
N ASN A 9 4.29 10.56 2.60
CA ASN A 9 4.91 9.37 3.14
C ASN A 9 4.90 8.23 2.11
N LEU A 10 3.79 8.00 1.42
CA LEU A 10 3.68 6.99 0.37
C LEU A 10 4.68 7.25 -0.77
N ASP A 11 4.83 8.51 -1.19
CA ASP A 11 5.81 8.92 -2.20
C ASP A 11 7.24 8.61 -1.75
N ARG A 12 7.58 8.93 -0.50
CA ARG A 12 8.90 8.63 0.06
C ARG A 12 9.16 7.13 0.10
N GLU A 13 8.19 6.34 0.57
CA GLU A 13 8.30 4.88 0.63
C GLU A 13 8.37 4.26 -0.78
N TYR A 14 7.75 4.90 -1.78
CA TYR A 14 7.82 4.43 -3.16
C TYR A 14 9.25 4.52 -3.69
N GLU A 15 9.90 5.67 -3.49
CA GLU A 15 11.30 5.88 -3.87
C GLU A 15 12.24 4.93 -3.14
N LEU A 16 12.03 4.68 -1.85
CA LEU A 16 12.82 3.71 -1.10
C LEU A 16 12.59 2.28 -1.61
N PHE A 17 11.36 1.94 -1.94
CA PHE A 17 10.99 0.60 -2.35
C PHE A 17 11.54 0.23 -3.73
N ILE A 18 11.44 1.10 -4.74
CA ILE A 18 11.97 0.81 -6.09
C ILE A 18 13.49 0.58 -6.10
N ASN A 19 14.20 1.16 -5.13
CA ASN A 19 15.63 0.99 -4.93
C ASN A 19 15.98 -0.20 -4.03
N SER A 20 15.00 -0.91 -3.48
CA SER A 20 15.21 -2.04 -2.57
C SER A 20 15.46 -3.36 -3.32
N GLN A 21 16.18 -4.28 -2.66
CA GLN A 21 16.34 -5.65 -3.15
C GLN A 21 14.99 -6.36 -3.32
N SER A 22 14.02 -6.08 -2.44
CA SER A 22 12.67 -6.65 -2.54
C SER A 22 11.99 -6.29 -3.87
N TYR A 23 12.08 -5.04 -4.30
CA TYR A 23 11.54 -4.67 -5.62
C TYR A 23 12.24 -5.43 -6.74
N GLN A 24 13.58 -5.52 -6.72
CA GLN A 24 14.32 -6.23 -7.76
C GLN A 24 13.98 -7.71 -7.86
N SER A 25 13.73 -8.37 -6.72
CA SER A 25 13.34 -9.78 -6.67
C SER A 25 11.94 -10.06 -7.24
N TYR A 26 11.03 -9.08 -7.21
CA TYR A 26 9.61 -9.27 -7.55
C TYR A 26 9.11 -8.40 -8.72
N LYS A 27 9.98 -7.58 -9.34
CA LYS A 27 9.63 -6.62 -10.42
C LYS A 27 8.85 -7.18 -11.61
N ASN A 28 8.91 -8.49 -11.83
CA ASN A 28 8.19 -9.16 -12.92
C ASN A 28 6.70 -9.43 -12.58
N SER A 29 6.26 -9.16 -11.36
CA SER A 29 4.87 -9.34 -10.93
C SER A 29 4.35 -8.05 -10.31
N ASP A 30 3.54 -7.32 -11.09
CA ASP A 30 2.89 -6.08 -10.66
C ASP A 30 2.06 -6.27 -9.36
N LEU A 31 1.36 -7.39 -9.25
CA LEU A 31 0.58 -7.71 -8.05
C LEU A 31 1.46 -7.90 -6.81
N GLN A 32 2.61 -8.59 -6.96
CA GLN A 32 3.51 -8.85 -5.83
C GLN A 32 4.22 -7.58 -5.39
N ILE A 33 4.68 -6.74 -6.32
CA ILE A 33 5.30 -5.45 -5.97
C ILE A 33 4.31 -4.51 -5.29
N LYS A 34 3.04 -4.47 -5.75
CA LYS A 34 1.97 -3.70 -5.09
C LYS A 34 1.76 -4.16 -3.65
N ALA A 35 1.67 -5.46 -3.43
CA ALA A 35 1.46 -6.03 -2.10
C ALA A 35 2.65 -5.78 -1.16
N LEU A 36 3.88 -5.96 -1.66
CA LEU A 36 5.11 -5.72 -0.90
C LEU A 36 5.30 -4.25 -0.56
N PHE A 37 5.09 -3.36 -1.53
CA PHE A 37 5.10 -1.92 -1.30
C PHE A 37 4.10 -1.54 -0.22
N LEU A 38 2.85 -2.00 -0.36
CA LEU A 38 1.78 -1.66 0.57
C LEU A 38 2.11 -2.12 2.00
N ARG A 39 2.60 -3.34 2.16
CA ARG A 39 3.05 -3.87 3.45
C ARG A 39 4.13 -3.00 4.09
N ASN A 40 5.10 -2.53 3.31
CA ASN A 40 6.19 -1.68 3.80
C ASN A 40 5.70 -0.27 4.12
N ALA A 41 4.91 0.32 3.23
CA ALA A 41 4.36 1.66 3.40
C ALA A 41 3.49 1.78 4.65
N LEU A 42 2.66 0.79 4.94
CA LEU A 42 1.81 0.79 6.14
C LEU A 42 2.62 0.78 7.44
N LYS A 43 3.68 -0.02 7.50
CA LYS A 43 4.61 0.00 8.64
C LYS A 43 5.21 1.39 8.85
N ALA A 44 5.49 2.12 7.78
CA ALA A 44 6.09 3.45 7.84
C ALA A 44 5.09 4.57 8.23
N ILE A 45 3.82 4.48 7.80
CA ILE A 45 2.82 5.56 7.93
C ILE A 45 2.17 5.64 9.34
N LYS A 46 2.87 5.25 10.40
CA LYS A 46 2.31 5.14 11.76
C LYS A 46 1.03 4.28 11.83
N TYR A 47 0.95 3.26 10.99
CA TYR A 47 0.11 2.08 11.22
C TYR A 47 0.98 0.91 11.70
N PRO A 48 1.75 1.07 12.80
CA PRO A 48 2.54 -0.02 13.34
C PRO A 48 1.57 -1.14 13.70
N TYR A 49 2.00 -2.38 13.48
CA TYR A 49 1.17 -3.57 13.69
C TYR A 49 0.01 -3.77 12.70
N THR A 50 0.01 -3.08 11.55
CA THR A 50 -0.89 -3.44 10.45
C THR A 50 -0.35 -4.65 9.68
N HIS A 51 -1.19 -5.67 9.58
CA HIS A 51 -0.93 -6.90 8.84
C HIS A 51 -1.66 -6.88 7.51
N LEU A 52 -0.92 -7.16 6.43
CA LEU A 52 -1.49 -7.41 5.11
C LEU A 52 -1.62 -8.93 4.94
N VAL A 53 -2.84 -9.45 5.04
CA VAL A 53 -3.15 -10.88 4.95
C VAL A 53 -3.71 -11.19 3.55
N PRO A 54 -3.11 -12.09 2.76
CA PRO A 54 -3.66 -12.47 1.47
C PRO A 54 -4.96 -13.26 1.65
N LEU A 55 -6.03 -12.84 0.95
CA LEU A 55 -7.30 -13.58 0.86
C LEU A 55 -7.41 -14.44 -0.42
N GLY A 56 -6.47 -14.26 -1.36
CA GLY A 56 -6.46 -14.94 -2.67
C GLY A 56 -6.88 -14.02 -3.81
N GLY A 57 -6.51 -14.38 -5.05
CA GLY A 57 -6.92 -13.63 -6.25
C GLY A 57 -6.45 -12.17 -6.33
N GLY A 58 -5.42 -11.79 -5.57
CA GLY A 58 -4.95 -10.41 -5.47
C GLY A 58 -5.76 -9.52 -4.51
N VAL A 59 -6.65 -10.12 -3.73
CA VAL A 59 -7.33 -9.48 -2.61
C VAL A 59 -6.53 -9.71 -1.33
N TYR A 60 -6.40 -8.67 -0.54
CA TYR A 60 -5.71 -8.68 0.75
C TYR A 60 -6.60 -8.04 1.80
N LYS A 61 -6.60 -8.60 3.01
CA LYS A 61 -7.19 -7.97 4.17
C LYS A 61 -6.11 -7.18 4.90
N LEU A 62 -6.42 -5.94 5.23
CA LEU A 62 -5.63 -5.10 6.10
C LEU A 62 -6.20 -5.13 7.49
N LEU A 63 -5.40 -5.58 8.46
CA LEU A 63 -5.76 -5.74 9.86
C LEU A 63 -4.87 -4.84 10.71
N ASN A 64 -5.43 -3.92 11.48
CA ASN A 64 -4.70 -3.19 12.52
C ASN A 64 -5.23 -3.60 13.91
N PHE A 65 -4.36 -3.54 14.92
CA PHE A 65 -4.69 -3.95 16.30
C PHE A 65 -5.82 -3.13 16.94
N ASP A 66 -6.07 -1.91 16.46
CA ASP A 66 -7.10 -1.01 16.97
C ASP A 66 -8.48 -1.17 16.28
N HIS A 67 -8.85 -2.39 15.88
CA HIS A 67 -10.16 -2.75 15.27
C HIS A 67 -10.43 -2.22 13.85
N PHE A 68 -9.37 -1.85 13.14
CA PHE A 68 -9.48 -1.43 11.75
C PHE A 68 -9.23 -2.60 10.82
N GLU A 69 -10.28 -3.07 10.14
CA GLU A 69 -10.21 -4.11 9.12
C GLU A 69 -10.80 -3.63 7.79
N PHE A 70 -10.05 -3.73 6.70
CA PHE A 70 -10.64 -3.53 5.37
C PHE A 70 -10.00 -4.41 4.30
N ASP A 71 -10.79 -4.77 3.30
CA ASP A 71 -10.33 -5.54 2.16
C ASP A 71 -9.85 -4.61 1.05
N ILE A 72 -8.66 -4.90 0.53
CA ILE A 72 -8.05 -4.21 -0.60
C ILE A 72 -7.82 -5.17 -1.76
N ASN A 73 -8.46 -4.88 -2.88
CA ASN A 73 -8.25 -5.60 -4.13
C ASN A 73 -7.15 -4.90 -4.93
N LEU A 74 -5.98 -5.54 -5.06
CA LEU A 74 -4.85 -5.02 -5.82
C LEU A 74 -4.90 -5.37 -7.31
N PHE A 75 -5.82 -6.25 -7.74
CA PHE A 75 -5.98 -6.66 -9.12
C PHE A 75 -6.58 -5.55 -10.00
N ASN A 76 -7.64 -4.87 -9.52
CA ASN A 76 -8.30 -3.79 -10.25
C ASN A 76 -7.78 -2.41 -9.82
N THR A 77 -6.47 -2.20 -9.97
CA THR A 77 -5.79 -0.97 -9.53
C THR A 77 -4.86 -0.43 -10.61
N PRO A 78 -4.50 0.87 -10.56
CA PRO A 78 -3.48 1.41 -11.43
C PRO A 78 -2.19 0.59 -11.35
N GLN A 79 -1.47 0.46 -12.47
CA GLN A 79 -0.18 -0.23 -12.49
C GLN A 79 0.80 0.41 -11.51
N PHE A 80 1.64 -0.41 -10.87
CA PHE A 80 2.63 0.09 -9.91
C PHE A 80 3.62 1.06 -10.57
N SER A 81 3.97 0.83 -11.84
CA SER A 81 4.83 1.70 -12.64
C SER A 81 4.28 3.12 -12.81
N ASN A 82 2.95 3.29 -12.75
CA ASN A 82 2.32 4.60 -12.73
C ASN A 82 2.23 5.11 -11.29
N LYS A 83 3.37 5.60 -10.79
CA LYS A 83 3.50 6.14 -9.43
C LYS A 83 2.36 7.07 -9.05
N ILE A 84 2.11 8.11 -9.86
CA ILE A 84 1.11 9.14 -9.54
C ILE A 84 -0.28 8.53 -9.36
N ALA A 85 -0.73 7.73 -10.33
CA ALA A 85 -2.06 7.11 -10.26
C ALA A 85 -2.16 6.10 -9.12
N PHE A 86 -1.12 5.31 -8.89
CA PHE A 86 -1.12 4.30 -7.83
C PHE A 86 -1.09 4.92 -6.42
N ILE A 87 -0.25 5.94 -6.19
CA ILE A 87 -0.19 6.66 -4.92
C ILE A 87 -1.49 7.44 -4.65
N ASP A 88 -2.07 8.10 -5.66
CA ASP A 88 -3.37 8.75 -5.53
C ASP A 88 -4.47 7.74 -5.17
N TRP A 89 -4.50 6.58 -5.84
CA TRP A 89 -5.48 5.53 -5.55
C TRP A 89 -5.36 4.99 -4.13
N ILE A 90 -4.15 4.61 -3.69
CA ILE A 90 -3.97 4.01 -2.36
C ILE A 90 -4.16 5.05 -1.25
N SER A 91 -3.73 6.30 -1.45
CA SER A 91 -3.94 7.37 -0.46
C SER A 91 -5.42 7.66 -0.22
N LYS A 92 -6.25 7.67 -1.28
CA LYS A 92 -7.71 7.81 -1.17
C LYS A 92 -8.34 6.64 -0.43
N ARG A 93 -7.89 5.42 -0.70
CA ARG A 93 -8.35 4.20 0.00
C ARG A 93 -8.00 4.27 1.48
N LEU A 94 -6.74 4.51 1.81
CA LEU A 94 -6.32 4.64 3.20
C LEU A 94 -7.08 5.77 3.89
N TYR A 95 -7.16 6.96 3.28
CA TYR A 95 -7.85 8.10 3.89
C TYR A 95 -9.32 7.82 4.18
N LYS A 96 -10.04 7.22 3.23
CA LYS A 96 -11.46 6.89 3.41
C LYS A 96 -11.66 5.98 4.61
N GLU A 97 -10.83 4.95 4.73
CA GLU A 97 -11.01 3.94 5.75
C GLU A 97 -10.51 4.45 7.13
N ILE A 98 -9.52 5.35 7.17
CA ILE A 98 -8.97 5.93 8.41
C ILE A 98 -9.85 7.04 9.01
N TYR A 99 -10.45 7.87 8.16
CA TYR A 99 -11.15 9.10 8.59
C TYR A 99 -12.67 9.06 8.36
N SER A 100 -13.22 7.91 8.00
CA SER A 100 -14.67 7.68 7.91
C SER A 100 -15.24 7.03 9.16
#